data_AF-A0A7W1P7U5-F1
#
_entry.id   AF-A0A7W1P7U5-F1
#
_cell.length_a   1.000
_cell.length_b   1.000
_cell.length_c   1.000
_cell.angle_alpha   90.00
_cell.angle_beta   90.00
_cell.angle_gamma   90.00
#
_symmetry.space_group_name_H-M   'P 1'
#
loop_
_entity.id
_entity.type
_entity.pdbx_description
1 polymer ?
#
loop_
_entity_poly.entity_id
_entity_poly.type
_entity_poly.pdbx_seq_one_letter_code
_entity_poly.pdbx_strand_id
1 'polypeptide(L)'
;MKEGLGAMDHVNLVTPMSEALSSGLVCFVVNGQSPWDVVERLRNRNIIASVTPYAVRPARCSPSIRHTPAEIDRVLNEVRSTA
;
A
#
# COMPACT_ATOMS: atom_id res chain seq x y z
N MET A 1 8.48 -1.21 3.68
CA MET A 1 7.14 -1.19 3.02
C MET A 1 7.18 -1.67 1.58
N LYS A 2 7.91 -1.01 0.66
CA LYS A 2 7.98 -1.42 -0.76
C LYS A 2 8.39 -2.89 -0.94
N GLU A 3 9.45 -3.31 -0.25
CA GLU A 3 9.91 -4.70 -0.24
C GLU A 3 8.83 -5.68 0.22
N GLY A 4 8.18 -5.40 1.35
CA GLY A 4 7.12 -6.25 1.89
C GLY A 4 5.92 -6.38 0.94
N LEU A 5 5.51 -5.30 0.28
CA LEU A 5 4.45 -5.32 -0.73
C LEU A 5 4.88 -6.04 -2.01
N GLY A 6 6.10 -5.79 -2.48
CA GLY A 6 6.65 -6.39 -3.70
C GLY A 6 6.92 -7.90 -3.58
N ALA A 7 6.97 -8.44 -2.36
CA ALA A 7 7.10 -9.87 -2.10
C ALA A 7 5.75 -10.63 -2.07
N MET A 8 4.61 -9.95 -2.27
CA MET A 8 3.28 -10.57 -2.29
C MET A 8 2.82 -10.82 -3.72
N ASP A 9 2.60 -12.07 -4.11
CA ASP A 9 2.24 -12.45 -5.49
C ASP A 9 0.94 -11.81 -6.00
N HIS A 10 0.02 -11.50 -5.08
CA HIS A 10 -1.25 -10.84 -5.41
C HIS A 10 -1.17 -9.31 -5.39
N VAL A 11 0.00 -8.72 -5.18
CA VAL A 11 0.21 -7.26 -5.14
C VAL A 11 1.06 -6.82 -6.32
N ASN A 12 0.55 -5.86 -7.08
CA ASN A 12 1.34 -5.13 -8.06
C ASN A 12 1.80 -3.80 -7.47
N LEU A 13 3.10 -3.70 -7.16
CA LEU A 13 3.71 -2.47 -6.67
C LEU A 13 3.91 -1.48 -7.83
N VAL A 14 3.19 -0.35 -7.78
CA VAL A 14 3.26 0.70 -8.82
C VAL A 14 4.45 1.63 -8.58
N THR A 15 4.76 1.93 -7.32
CA THR A 15 5.94 2.75 -6.99
C THR A 15 7.24 1.99 -7.30
N PRO A 16 8.21 2.59 -8.03
CA PRO A 16 9.49 1.94 -8.30
C PRO A 16 10.26 1.49 -7.04
N MET A 17 10.93 0.35 -7.14
CA MET A 17 11.84 -0.13 -6.08
C MET A 17 13.07 0.77 -5.91
N SER A 18 13.60 1.32 -7.01
CA SER A 18 14.73 2.24 -6.98
C SER A 18 14.44 3.49 -6.14
N GLU A 19 15.32 3.80 -5.19
CA GLU A 19 15.24 5.01 -4.37
C GLU A 19 15.43 6.29 -5.21
N ALA A 20 16.21 6.23 -6.29
CA ALA A 20 16.39 7.37 -7.19
C ALA A 20 15.11 7.77 -7.96
N LEU A 21 14.12 6.88 -8.00
CA LEU A 21 12.85 7.06 -8.72
C LEU A 21 11.63 7.03 -7.79
N SER A 22 11.84 7.10 -6.47
CA SER A 22 10.75 7.05 -5.49
C SER A 22 11.03 7.93 -4.27
N SER A 23 9.99 8.18 -3.47
CA SER A 23 10.07 9.00 -2.26
C SER A 23 8.99 8.54 -1.26
N GLY A 24 8.39 9.44 -0.50
CA GLY A 24 7.44 9.14 0.58
C GLY A 24 6.05 8.60 0.17
N LEU A 25 5.83 8.24 -1.10
CA LEU A 25 4.56 7.67 -1.56
C LEU A 25 4.75 6.24 -2.08
N VAL A 26 3.94 5.33 -1.58
CA VAL A 26 3.90 3.93 -1.98
C VAL A 26 2.52 3.62 -2.55
N CYS A 27 2.46 3.46 -3.86
CA CYS A 27 1.25 3.12 -4.62
C CYS A 27 1.29 1.64 -5.00
N PHE A 28 0.16 0.95 -4.84
CA PHE A 28 0.03 -0.47 -5.16
C PHE A 28 -1.41 -0.84 -5.56
N VAL A 29 -1.54 -1.96 -6.24
CA VAL A 29 -2.81 -2.58 -6.62
C VAL A 29 -2.83 -4.00 -6.04
N VAL A 30 -4.01 -4.47 -5.61
CA VAL A 30 -4.21 -5.85 -5.17
C VAL A 30 -5.06 -6.56 -6.22
N ASN A 31 -4.57 -7.69 -6.72
CA ASN A 31 -5.23 -8.47 -7.76
C ASN A 31 -6.63 -8.92 -7.28
N GLY A 32 -7.63 -8.76 -8.13
CA GLY A 32 -9.01 -9.14 -7.82
C GLY A 32 -9.76 -8.19 -6.87
N GLN A 33 -9.17 -7.08 -6.44
CA GLN A 33 -9.82 -6.09 -5.58
C GLN A 33 -9.77 -4.70 -6.19
N SER A 34 -10.86 -3.93 -6.01
CA SER A 34 -10.80 -2.51 -6.36
C SER A 34 -9.92 -1.76 -5.35
N PRO A 35 -9.21 -0.70 -5.77
CA PRO A 35 -8.43 0.14 -4.85
C PRO A 35 -9.25 0.73 -3.71
N TRP A 36 -10.55 0.96 -3.93
CA TRP A 36 -11.47 1.45 -2.90
C TRP A 36 -11.75 0.39 -1.84
N ASP A 37 -11.99 -0.86 -2.22
CA ASP A 37 -12.21 -1.97 -1.29
C ASP A 37 -10.98 -2.20 -0.40
N VAL A 38 -9.79 -2.12 -1.00
CA VAL A 38 -8.52 -2.21 -0.26
C VAL A 38 -8.42 -1.10 0.79
N VAL A 39 -8.69 0.15 0.40
CA VAL A 39 -8.64 1.29 1.32
C VAL A 39 -9.70 1.20 2.41
N GLU A 40 -10.92 0.78 2.08
CA GLU A 40 -12.01 0.57 3.04
C GLU A 40 -11.66 -0.51 4.06
N ARG A 41 -11.11 -1.63 3.60
CA ARG A 41 -10.66 -2.71 4.47
C ARG A 41 -9.55 -2.26 5.43
N LEU A 42 -8.56 -1.52 4.94
CA LEU A 42 -7.52 -0.92 5.79
C LEU A 42 -8.13 0.06 6.80
N ARG A 43 -9.09 0.88 6.36
CA ARG A 43 -9.80 1.83 7.24
C ARG A 43 -10.53 1.12 8.36
N ASN A 44 -11.18 -0.01 8.10
CA ASN A 44 -11.85 -0.84 9.11
C ASN A 44 -10.89 -1.39 10.18
N ARG A 45 -9.58 -1.38 9.90
CA ARG A 45 -8.50 -1.75 10.82
C ARG A 45 -7.77 -0.55 11.42
N ASN A 46 -8.33 0.66 11.30
CA ASN A 46 -7.75 1.93 11.71
C ASN A 46 -6.42 2.26 10.99
N ILE A 47 -6.27 1.79 9.76
CA ILE A 47 -5.12 2.11 8.91
C ILE A 47 -5.58 3.10 7.84
N ILE A 48 -4.97 4.28 7.82
CA ILE A 48 -5.35 5.34 6.89
C ILE A 48 -4.53 5.22 5.59
N ALA A 49 -5.25 4.94 4.50
CA ALA A 49 -4.74 4.95 3.13
C ALA A 49 -5.71 5.75 2.24
N SER A 50 -5.30 6.03 1.01
CA SER A 50 -6.12 6.77 0.05
C SER A 50 -6.02 6.16 -1.34
N VAL A 51 -7.06 6.33 -2.15
CA VAL A 51 -6.98 6.08 -3.60
C VAL A 51 -6.43 7.34 -4.28
N THR A 52 -5.57 7.20 -5.28
CA THR A 52 -5.04 8.37 -6.01
C THR A 52 -6.12 9.07 -6.86
N PRO A 53 -6.04 10.39 -7.06
CA PRO A 53 -7.08 11.16 -7.76
C PRO A 53 -6.85 11.23 -9.29
N TYR A 54 -6.36 10.17 -9.92
CA TYR A 54 -5.97 10.17 -11.34
C TYR A 54 -6.79 9.19 -12.20
N ALA A 55 -6.51 9.10 -13.50
CA ALA A 55 -7.18 8.13 -14.38
C ALA A 55 -6.89 6.68 -13.92
N VAL A 56 -5.62 6.40 -13.63
CA VAL A 56 -5.18 5.17 -12.96
C VAL A 56 -5.17 5.42 -11.45
N ARG A 57 -5.92 4.60 -10.70
CA ARG A 57 -6.30 4.88 -9.32
C ARG A 57 -5.79 3.83 -8.31
N PRO A 58 -4.47 3.56 -8.18
CA PRO A 58 -3.99 2.61 -7.17
C PRO A 58 -4.31 3.07 -5.75
N ALA A 59 -4.28 2.12 -4.82
CA ALA A 59 -4.22 2.43 -3.40
C ALA A 59 -2.85 3.05 -3.08
N ARG A 60 -2.83 3.98 -2.13
CA ARG A 60 -1.63 4.75 -1.75
C ARG A 60 -1.50 4.84 -0.24
N CYS A 61 -0.29 4.55 0.22
CA CYS A 61 0.19 4.85 1.56
C CYS A 61 1.31 5.87 1.51
N SER A 62 1.42 6.67 2.57
CA SER A 62 2.45 7.71 2.72
C SER A 62 3.23 7.50 4.02
N PRO A 63 4.12 6.50 4.08
CA PRO A 63 5.01 6.32 5.23
C PRO A 63 5.85 7.58 5.41
N SER A 64 6.05 7.98 6.66
CA SER A 64 6.72 9.22 7.03
C SER A 64 7.44 9.03 8.36
N ILE A 65 8.24 10.02 8.77
CA ILE A 65 9.00 10.03 10.03
C ILE A 65 8.15 9.78 11.29
N ARG A 66 6.83 9.94 11.22
CA ARG A 66 5.91 9.70 12.33
C ARG A 66 5.51 8.23 12.50
N HIS A 67 5.89 7.36 11.56
CA HIS A 67 5.53 5.95 11.58
C HIS A 67 6.70 5.09 12.08
N THR A 68 6.37 3.99 12.72
CA THR A 68 7.31 2.98 13.22
C THR A 68 7.36 1.76 12.29
N PRO A 69 8.45 0.97 12.31
CA PRO A 69 8.51 -0.29 11.55
C PRO A 69 7.35 -1.25 11.89
N ALA A 70 6.97 -1.36 13.17
CA ALA A 70 5.86 -2.20 13.59
C ALA A 70 4.51 -1.78 12.99
N GLU A 71 4.28 -0.47 12.81
CA GLU A 71 3.09 0.02 12.09
C GLU A 71 3.15 -0.34 10.61
N ILE A 72 4.32 -0.29 9.97
CA ILE A 72 4.49 -0.74 8.59
C ILE A 72 4.18 -2.24 8.48
N ASP A 73 4.67 -3.05 9.42
CA ASP A 73 4.40 -4.49 9.45
C ASP A 73 2.91 -4.78 9.64
N ARG A 74 2.22 -3.99 10.47
CA ARG A 74 0.75 -4.07 10.62
C ARG A 74 0.05 -3.82 9.28
N VAL A 75 0.46 -2.80 8.52
CA VAL A 75 -0.11 -2.55 7.18
C VAL A 75 0.14 -3.74 6.25
N LEU A 76 1.38 -4.24 6.22
CA LEU A 76 1.75 -5.38 5.38
C LEU A 76 0.96 -6.64 5.73
N ASN A 77 0.71 -6.91 7.02
CA ASN A 77 -0.08 -8.06 7.44
C ASN A 77 -1.54 -7.95 7.01
N GLU A 78 -2.15 -6.77 7.12
CA GLU A 78 -3.53 -6.56 6.65
C GLU A 78 -3.63 -6.71 5.13
N VAL A 79 -2.66 -6.16 4.36
CA VAL A 79 -2.61 -6.35 2.90
C VAL A 79 -2.36 -7.81 2.53
N ARG A 80 -1.52 -8.54 3.27
CA ARG A 80 -1.30 -9.98 3.03
C ARG A 80 -2.58 -10.79 3.22
N SER A 81 -3.40 -10.43 4.21
CA SER A 81 -4.67 -11.10 4.49
C SER A 81 -5.75 -10.87 3.43
N THR A 82 -5.50 -10.01 2.43
CA THR A 82 -6.49 -9.72 1.40
C THR A 82 -6.53 -10.71 0.24
N ALA A 83 -5.56 -11.62 0.14
CA ALA A 83 -5.67 -12.85 -0.65
C ALA A 83 -6.55 -13.87 0.08
#